data_AF-A0A075AE51-F1
#
_entry.id   AF-A0A075AE51-F1
#
_cell.length_a   1.000
_cell.length_b   1.000
_cell.length_c   1.000
_cell.angle_alpha   90.00
_cell.angle_beta   90.00
_cell.angle_gamma   90.00
#
_symmetry.space_group_name_H-M   'P 1'
#
loop_
_entity.id
_entity.type
_entity.pdbx_description
1 polymer ?
#
loop_
_entity_poly.entity_id
_entity_poly.type
_entity_poly.pdbx_seq_one_letter_code
_entity_poly.pdbx_strand_id
1 'polypeptide(L)'
;MPWLPVILGGFATLGSLATNYYKGWPLYAQFYRTLILGGGAYGIGYGIHKTYERRKHVRLHAIEHYKSMFPDRFPQRKVQTYNDIISPWTPNR
;
A
#
# COMPACT_ATOMS: atom_id res chain seq x y z
N MET A 1 -0.56 -2.02 -0.83
CA MET A 1 -0.45 -1.78 0.62
C MET A 1 -0.61 -3.11 1.33
N PRO A 2 0.49 -3.82 1.62
CA PRO A 2 0.45 -5.19 2.12
C PRO A 2 -0.20 -5.31 3.52
N TRP A 3 -0.20 -4.21 4.29
CA TRP A 3 -0.73 -4.16 5.65
C TRP A 3 -2.27 -4.02 5.73
N LEU A 4 -2.95 -3.72 4.62
CA LEU A 4 -4.38 -3.40 4.61
C LEU A 4 -5.28 -4.56 5.12
N PRO A 5 -5.05 -5.84 4.75
CA PRO A 5 -5.81 -6.96 5.30
C PRO A 5 -5.61 -7.14 6.80
N VAL A 6 -4.37 -6.95 7.27
CA VAL A 6 -4.00 -7.07 8.69
C VAL A 6 -4.64 -5.96 9.51
N ILE A 7 -4.63 -4.73 9.00
CA ILE A 7 -5.26 -3.58 9.66
C ILE A 7 -6.78 -3.83 9.78
N LEU A 8 -7.45 -4.22 8.70
CA LEU A 8 -8.90 -4.46 8.73
C LEU A 8 -9.28 -5.64 9.63
N GLY A 9 -8.51 -6.74 9.60
CA GLY A 9 -8.69 -7.86 10.51
C GLY A 9 -8.50 -7.46 11.97
N GLY A 10 -7.42 -6.72 12.26
CA GLY A 10 -7.11 -6.21 13.61
C GLY A 10 -8.14 -5.21 14.14
N PHE A 11 -8.67 -4.33 13.29
CA PHE A 11 -9.74 -3.41 13.68
C PHE A 11 -11.02 -4.15 14.03
N ALA A 12 -11.39 -5.18 13.27
CA ALA A 12 -12.59 -5.96 13.53
C ALA A 12 -12.47 -6.79 14.82
N THR A 13 -11.29 -7.37 15.10
CA THR A 13 -11.05 -8.10 16.35
C THR A 13 -11.05 -7.17 17.55
N LEU A 14 -10.33 -6.04 17.49
CA LEU A 14 -10.32 -5.04 18.57
C LEU A 14 -11.70 -4.43 18.80
N GLY A 15 -12.45 -4.13 17.73
CA GLY A 15 -13.84 -3.67 17.83
C GLY A 15 -14.73 -4.67 18.55
N SER A 16 -14.62 -5.96 18.21
CA SER A 16 -15.39 -7.00 18.89
C SER A 16 -15.02 -7.15 20.37
N LEU A 17 -13.73 -7.07 20.72
CA LEU A 17 -13.29 -7.11 22.11
C LEU A 17 -13.75 -5.87 22.90
N ALA A 18 -13.71 -4.69 22.28
CA ALA A 18 -14.23 -3.46 22.87
C ALA A 18 -15.74 -3.58 23.16
N THR A 19 -16.53 -4.19 22.25
CA THR A 19 -17.96 -4.40 22.52
C THR A 19 -18.25 -5.32 23.69
N ASN A 20 -17.38 -6.31 23.95
CA ASN A 20 -17.49 -7.17 25.13
C ASN A 20 -17.19 -6.38 26.41
N TYR A 21 -16.17 -5.53 26.37
CA TYR A 21 -15.80 -4.64 27.48
C TYR A 21 -16.95 -3.69 27.86
N TYR A 22 -17.57 -3.01 26.88
CA TYR A 22 -18.70 -2.12 27.14
C TYR A 22 -19.95 -2.81 27.68
N LYS A 23 -20.09 -4.12 27.45
CA LYS A 23 -21.20 -4.93 27.99
C LYS A 23 -20.92 -5.49 29.39
N GLY A 24 -19.74 -5.22 29.96
CA GLY A 24 -19.30 -5.82 31.22
C GLY A 24 -19.06 -7.33 31.12
N TRP A 25 -18.91 -7.86 29.90
CA TRP A 25 -18.62 -9.27 29.66
C TRP A 25 -17.10 -9.50 29.66
N PRO A 26 -16.63 -10.71 30.04
CA PRO A 26 -15.21 -11.03 29.91
C PRO A 26 -14.76 -10.85 28.45
N LEU A 27 -13.55 -10.36 28.24
CA LEU A 27 -13.03 -10.02 26.91
C LEU A 27 -13.10 -11.23 25.94
N TYR A 28 -12.83 -12.42 26.45
CA TYR A 28 -12.87 -13.69 25.71
C TYR A 28 -14.29 -14.26 25.51
N ALA A 29 -15.34 -13.59 26.00
CA ALA A 29 -16.72 -13.99 25.73
C ALA A 29 -16.96 -14.04 24.21
N GLN A 30 -17.59 -15.11 23.73
CA GLN A 30 -17.90 -15.30 22.31
C GLN A 30 -16.65 -15.22 21.40
N PHE A 31 -15.54 -15.85 21.79
CA PHE A 31 -14.30 -15.86 20.99
C PHE A 31 -14.48 -16.38 19.54
N TYR A 32 -15.43 -17.29 19.29
CA TYR A 32 -15.76 -17.71 17.93
C TYR A 32 -16.22 -16.53 17.06
N ARG A 33 -16.94 -15.56 17.64
CA ARG A 33 -17.45 -14.37 16.95
C ARG A 33 -16.32 -13.40 16.61
N THR A 34 -15.38 -13.19 17.53
CA THR A 34 -14.19 -12.35 17.27
C THR A 34 -13.34 -12.94 16.15
N LEU A 35 -13.17 -14.28 16.12
CA LEU A 35 -12.47 -14.98 15.05
C LEU A 35 -13.18 -14.85 13.70
N ILE A 36 -14.50 -15.04 13.64
CA ILE A 36 -15.27 -14.91 12.40
C ILE A 36 -15.21 -13.47 11.87
N LEU A 37 -15.38 -12.47 12.75
CA LEU A 37 -15.32 -11.06 12.37
C LEU A 37 -13.91 -10.66 11.90
N GLY A 38 -12.88 -11.07 12.63
CA GLY A 38 -11.49 -10.82 12.27
C GLY A 38 -11.10 -11.47 10.94
N GLY A 39 -11.41 -12.76 10.79
CA GLY A 39 -11.15 -13.52 9.56
C GLY A 39 -11.93 -12.99 8.35
N GLY A 40 -13.21 -12.64 8.55
CA GLY A 40 -14.04 -12.03 7.52
C GLY A 40 -13.50 -10.68 7.05
N ALA A 41 -13.15 -9.79 7.99
CA ALA A 41 -12.57 -8.49 7.66
C ALA A 41 -11.20 -8.61 6.98
N TYR A 42 -10.38 -9.57 7.40
CA TYR A 42 -9.12 -9.89 6.71
C TYR A 42 -9.37 -10.34 5.27
N GLY A 43 -10.33 -11.23 5.03
CA GLY A 43 -10.71 -11.70 3.70
C GLY A 43 -11.17 -10.56 2.77
N ILE A 44 -12.01 -9.66 3.28
CA ILE A 44 -12.44 -8.45 2.55
C ILE A 44 -11.24 -7.57 2.23
N GLY A 45 -10.37 -7.33 3.21
CA GLY A 45 -9.15 -6.54 3.02
C GLY A 45 -8.22 -7.14 1.96
N TYR A 46 -8.09 -8.47 1.93
CA TYR A 46 -7.32 -9.16 0.89
C TYR A 46 -7.92 -8.96 -0.50
N GLY A 47 -9.25 -9.02 -0.64
CA GLY A 47 -9.94 -8.73 -1.91
C GLY A 47 -9.70 -7.29 -2.41
N ILE A 48 -9.80 -6.31 -1.52
CA ILE A 48 -9.51 -4.91 -1.83
C ILE A 48 -8.04 -4.74 -2.23
N HIS A 49 -7.13 -5.37 -1.50
CA HIS A 49 -5.70 -5.32 -1.79
C HIS A 49 -5.39 -5.89 -3.19
N LYS A 50 -5.92 -7.08 -3.51
CA LYS A 50 -5.73 -7.74 -4.81
C LYS A 50 -6.26 -6.91 -5.97
N THR A 51 -7.43 -6.29 -5.82
CA THR A 51 -8.01 -5.44 -6.87
C THR A 51 -7.22 -4.14 -7.06
N TYR A 52 -6.74 -3.54 -5.97
CA TYR A 52 -5.87 -2.36 -6.03
C TYR A 52 -4.55 -2.66 -6.74
N GLU A 53 -3.87 -3.75 -6.39
CA GLU A 53 -2.61 -4.14 -7.05
C GLU A 53 -2.81 -4.44 -8.52
N ARG A 54 -3.87 -5.17 -8.88
CA ARG A 54 -4.20 -5.43 -10.28
C ARG A 54 -4.37 -4.14 -11.08
N ARG A 55 -5.12 -3.15 -10.55
CA ARG A 55 -5.31 -1.85 -11.21
C ARG A 55 -3.98 -1.09 -11.36
N LYS A 56 -3.14 -1.12 -10.32
CA LYS A 56 -1.81 -0.51 -10.36
C LYS A 56 -0.92 -1.13 -11.43
N HIS A 57 -0.87 -2.47 -11.52
CA HIS A 57 -0.10 -3.19 -12.53
C HIS A 57 -0.57 -2.88 -13.94
N VAL A 58 -1.88 -2.92 -14.19
CA VAL A 58 -2.46 -2.56 -15.51
C VAL A 58 -2.09 -1.14 -15.90
N ARG A 59 -2.15 -0.18 -14.96
CA ARG A 59 -1.77 1.20 -15.22
C ARG A 59 -0.29 1.34 -15.57
N LEU A 60 0.60 0.69 -14.81
CA LEU A 60 2.04 0.75 -15.08
C LEU A 60 2.38 0.13 -16.43
N HIS A 61 1.80 -1.03 -16.73
CA HIS A 61 1.98 -1.70 -18.01
C HIS A 61 1.48 -0.85 -19.18
N ALA A 62 0.34 -0.16 -19.03
CA ALA A 62 -0.16 0.75 -20.06
C ALA A 62 0.79 1.94 -20.30
N ILE A 63 1.40 2.49 -19.24
CA ILE A 63 2.38 3.57 -19.35
C ILE A 63 3.66 3.09 -20.05
N GLU A 64 4.18 1.92 -19.67
CA GLU A 64 5.37 1.33 -20.27
C GLU A 64 5.14 1.02 -21.75
N HIS A 65 4.00 0.43 -22.08
CA HIS A 65 3.60 0.15 -23.45
C HIS A 65 3.43 1.43 -24.29
N TYR A 66 2.89 2.50 -23.71
CA TYR A 66 2.80 3.79 -24.41
C TYR A 66 4.18 4.41 -24.68
N LYS A 67 5.10 4.31 -23.71
CA LYS A 67 6.48 4.80 -23.88
C LYS A 67 7.23 4.01 -24.95
N SER A 68 7.02 2.70 -25.03
CA SER A 68 7.67 1.87 -26.06
C SER A 68 7.14 2.13 -27.47
N MET A 69 5.85 2.49 -27.61
CA MET A 69 5.26 2.87 -28.89
C MET A 69 5.74 4.23 -29.43
N PHE A 70 6.08 5.16 -28.54
CA PHE A 70 6.48 6.53 -28.91
C PHE A 70 7.80 6.94 -28.25
N PRO A 71 8.92 6.30 -28.60
CA PRO A 71 10.21 6.56 -27.97
C PRO A 71 10.67 8.01 -28.13
N ASP A 72 10.34 8.65 -29.26
CA ASP A 72 10.74 10.03 -29.56
C ASP A 72 10.11 11.07 -28.63
N ARG A 73 8.94 10.77 -28.04
CA ARG A 73 8.25 11.68 -27.12
C ARG A 73 8.85 11.66 -25.71
N PHE A 74 9.66 10.66 -25.39
CA PHE A 74 10.28 10.47 -24.08
C PHE A 74 11.80 10.40 -24.23
N PRO A 75 12.47 11.52 -24.52
CA PRO A 75 13.93 11.54 -24.60
C PRO A 75 14.52 11.06 -23.28
N GLN A 76 15.35 10.02 -23.34
CA GLN A 76 16.05 9.52 -22.16
C GLN A 76 16.98 10.63 -21.66
N ARG A 77 16.77 11.07 -20.41
CA ARG A 77 17.71 12.01 -19.77
C ARG A 77 19.08 11.35 -19.75
N LYS A 78 20.06 11.96 -20.40
CA LYS A 78 21.46 11.60 -20.24
C LYS A 78 21.81 11.80 -18.77
N VAL A 79 22.21 10.73 -18.09
CA VAL A 79 22.72 10.82 -16.72
C VAL A 79 24.07 11.52 -16.81
N GLN A 80 24.11 12.79 -16.44
CA GLN A 80 25.35 13.54 -16.36
C GLN A 80 26.14 13.05 -15.15
N THR A 81 27.41 12.73 -15.33
CA THR A 81 28.28 12.34 -14.22
C THR A 81 28.69 13.60 -13.46
N TYR A 82 29.03 13.51 -12.17
CA TYR A 82 29.46 14.69 -11.39
C TYR A 82 30.56 15.51 -12.08
N ASN A 83 31.44 14.85 -12.83
CA ASN A 83 32.49 15.48 -13.64
C ASN A 83 31.96 16.43 -14.72
N ASP A 84 30.74 16.20 -15.23
CA ASP A 84 30.09 17.02 -16.26
C ASP A 84 29.37 18.25 -15.67
N ILE A 85 29.14 18.25 -14.35
CA ILE A 85 28.30 19.23 -13.62
C ILE A 85 29.16 20.10 -12.68
N ILE A 86 30.49 19.95 -12.67
CA ILE A 86 31.36 20.80 -11.85
C ILE A 86 31.25 22.24 -12.34
N SER A 87 30.33 22.99 -11.74
CA SER A 87 30.30 24.44 -11.82
C SER A 87 31.57 24.96 -11.15
N PRO A 88 32.24 25.98 -11.73
CA PRO A 88 33.43 26.55 -11.11
C PRO A 88 33.11 26.97 -9.67
N TRP A 89 33.81 26.37 -8.71
CA TRP A 89 33.65 26.68 -7.31
C TRP A 89 34.18 28.10 -7.04
N THR A 90 33.32 28.98 -6.54
CA THR A 90 33.69 30.32 -6.12
C THR A 90 33.71 30.37 -4.59
N PRO A 91 34.88 30.50 -3.95
CA PRO A 91 34.95 30.68 -2.52
C PRO A 91 34.37 32.05 -2.14
N ASN A 92 33.52 32.09 -1.11
CA ASN A 92 33.21 33.34 -0.42
C ASN A 92 34.47 33.76 0.36
N ARG A 93 35.02 34.92 0.01
CA ARG A 93 36.12 35.57 0.72
C ARG A 93 35.58 36.76 1.49
#